data_AF-A0AAE1I5D4-F1
#
_entry.id   AF-A0AAE1I5D4-F1
#
_cell.length_a   1.000
_cell.length_b   1.000
_cell.length_c   1.000
_cell.angle_alpha   90.00
_cell.angle_beta   90.00
_cell.angle_gamma   90.00
#
_symmetry.space_group_name_H-M   'P 1'
#
loop_
_entity.id
_entity.type
_entity.pdbx_description
1 polymer ?
#
loop_
_entity_poly.entity_id
_entity_poly.type
_entity_poly.pdbx_seq_one_letter_code
_entity_poly.pdbx_strand_id
1 'polypeptide(L)'
;MKTQTIASVGLFAKLALSQSVINSGNGFGTYYYDVIDRNGCGNNFANINTGFVECNQVTGLSLNQINSNNVVAMNRTLLASNFAKYCGKKVVVSFNGVPSSTPFFIGDGCERCATGPSTASVWNPNGAPGLDFSLSGLDGINSNGCFAGHLDISWQILDETLYNFDTNAPGQPNGPVNGGGSNPGNGGGTCSWEGHCQGATCSTDDDCSDPWGCVNGICGGSSSGGSTPPPTTCSWEGHCIGASCGSDDDCSDDFTCKSGKCANP
;
A
#
# COMPACT_ATOMS: atom_id res chain seq x y z
N MET A 1 50.35 27.93 -1.43
CA MET A 1 49.67 26.69 -1.02
C MET A 1 48.70 27.04 0.09
N LYS A 2 47.38 26.98 -0.17
CA LYS A 2 46.36 27.04 0.88
C LYS A 2 45.47 25.81 0.71
N THR A 3 45.55 24.96 1.72
CA THR A 3 44.99 23.62 1.80
C THR A 3 43.47 23.67 1.91
N GLN A 4 42.87 22.64 1.32
CA GLN A 4 41.46 22.37 1.13
C GLN A 4 40.70 22.15 2.44
N THR A 5 39.42 22.52 2.45
CA THR A 5 38.39 21.79 3.22
C THR A 5 37.18 21.63 2.30
N ILE A 6 37.21 20.59 1.46
CA ILE A 6 36.02 20.09 0.78
C ILE A 6 35.30 19.24 1.83
N ALA A 7 34.18 19.74 2.35
CA ALA A 7 33.31 18.97 3.23
C ALA A 7 32.60 17.90 2.38
N SER A 8 33.18 16.70 2.46
CA SER A 8 32.62 15.37 2.27
C SER A 8 31.14 15.29 1.89
N VAL A 9 30.93 14.88 0.64
CA VAL A 9 29.76 14.17 0.14
C VAL A 9 29.49 12.96 1.07
N GLY A 10 28.45 13.07 1.88
CA GLY A 10 27.98 12.02 2.77
C GLY A 10 27.43 10.84 1.98
N LEU A 11 28.19 9.76 2.02
CA LEU A 11 28.00 8.48 1.36
C LEU A 11 26.77 7.74 1.91
N PHE A 12 25.62 7.83 1.21
CA PHE A 12 24.58 6.81 1.28
C PHE A 12 24.54 6.07 -0.05
N ALA A 13 25.27 4.97 -0.14
CA ALA A 13 25.06 4.01 -1.22
C ALA A 13 25.25 2.58 -0.71
N LYS A 14 24.23 1.77 -1.03
CA LYS A 14 24.15 0.29 -1.01
C LYS A 14 23.65 -0.27 0.34
N LEU A 15 22.41 -0.73 0.50
CA LEU A 15 21.45 -1.34 -0.43
C LEU A 15 20.05 -0.78 -0.19
N ALA A 16 19.48 -0.12 -1.18
CA ALA A 16 18.03 0.08 -1.26
C ALA A 16 17.69 0.20 -2.74
N LEU A 17 16.65 -0.50 -3.19
CA LEU A 17 16.01 -0.20 -4.46
C LEU A 17 15.81 1.32 -4.52
N SER A 18 16.44 1.99 -5.48
CA SER A 18 16.26 3.43 -5.71
C SER A 18 14.80 3.67 -6.12
N GLN A 19 13.90 3.76 -5.14
CA GLN A 19 12.51 4.15 -5.39
C GLN A 19 12.54 5.57 -5.95
N SER A 20 11.95 5.76 -7.13
CA SER A 20 11.94 7.04 -7.80
C SER A 20 11.12 8.04 -6.99
N VAL A 21 11.74 9.17 -6.63
CA VAL A 21 11.01 10.31 -6.08
C VAL A 21 10.26 10.98 -7.22
N ILE A 22 8.92 11.01 -7.15
CA ILE A 22 8.06 11.59 -8.20
C ILE A 22 7.63 13.03 -7.90
N ASN A 23 7.74 13.43 -6.62
CA ASN A 23 7.54 14.79 -6.13
C ASN A 23 8.18 14.94 -4.74
N SER A 24 8.59 16.15 -4.37
CA SER A 24 9.09 16.45 -3.03
C SER A 24 8.89 17.92 -2.71
N GLY A 25 8.88 18.27 -1.43
CA GLY A 25 8.75 19.67 -1.02
C GLY A 25 9.09 19.92 0.45
N ASN A 26 9.00 21.19 0.81
CA ASN A 26 9.11 21.72 2.17
C ASN A 26 7.88 22.59 2.42
N GLY A 27 7.40 22.61 3.66
CA GLY A 27 6.20 23.36 3.99
C GLY A 27 5.64 22.95 5.34
N PHE A 28 4.32 22.96 5.45
CA PHE A 28 3.62 22.85 6.72
C PHE A 28 2.69 21.64 6.74
N GLY A 29 2.88 20.77 7.73
CA GLY A 29 1.96 19.68 8.04
C GLY A 29 0.84 20.20 8.92
N THR A 30 -0.41 20.01 8.51
CA THR A 30 -1.60 20.28 9.32
C THR A 30 -2.46 19.02 9.44
N TYR A 31 -3.56 19.04 10.18
CA TYR A 31 -4.44 17.87 10.33
C TYR A 31 -5.90 18.24 10.06
N TYR A 32 -6.69 17.27 9.60
CA TYR A 32 -8.10 17.50 9.31
C TYR A 32 -9.04 16.37 9.75
N TYR A 33 -8.53 15.16 9.99
CA TYR A 33 -9.35 14.00 10.33
C TYR A 33 -8.68 13.12 11.40
N ASP A 34 -9.41 12.17 11.95
CA ASP A 34 -8.83 11.02 12.67
C ASP A 34 -9.90 9.95 12.86
N VAL A 35 -9.68 8.73 12.35
CA VAL A 35 -10.67 7.65 12.44
C VAL A 35 -10.65 6.90 13.76
N ILE A 36 -9.59 7.05 14.55
CA ILE A 36 -9.40 6.41 15.86
C ILE A 36 -9.75 7.42 16.97
N ASP A 37 -9.06 8.55 17.03
CA ASP A 37 -9.29 9.62 18.01
C ASP A 37 -10.26 10.68 17.46
N ARG A 38 -11.53 10.30 17.34
CA ARG A 38 -12.57 11.13 16.72
C ARG A 38 -12.89 12.44 17.45
N ASN A 39 -12.42 12.61 18.70
CA ASN A 39 -12.62 13.82 19.49
C ASN A 39 -11.29 14.46 19.94
N GLY A 40 -10.20 14.11 19.26
CA GLY A 40 -8.86 14.56 19.63
C GLY A 40 -8.65 16.05 19.46
N CYS A 41 -7.75 16.61 20.28
CA CYS A 41 -7.37 18.02 20.23
C CYS A 41 -8.54 19.02 20.34
N GLY A 42 -9.65 18.64 21.00
CA GLY A 42 -10.84 19.48 21.13
C GLY A 42 -11.67 19.61 19.85
N ASN A 43 -11.37 18.83 18.81
CA ASN A 43 -12.13 18.76 17.57
C ASN A 43 -13.15 17.62 17.60
N ASN A 44 -14.04 17.59 16.61
CA ASN A 44 -14.92 16.45 16.35
C ASN A 44 -14.80 16.03 14.88
N PHE A 45 -14.11 14.92 14.64
CA PHE A 45 -13.87 14.38 13.30
C PHE A 45 -14.97 13.44 12.80
N ALA A 46 -16.04 13.24 13.56
CA ALA A 46 -17.08 12.28 13.22
C ALA A 46 -17.70 12.52 11.83
N ASN A 47 -17.96 13.78 11.50
CA ASN A 47 -18.56 14.17 10.22
C ASN A 47 -17.54 14.21 9.09
N ILE A 48 -16.31 14.68 9.35
CA ILE A 48 -15.31 14.76 8.28
C ILE A 48 -14.87 13.36 7.83
N ASN A 49 -14.85 12.39 8.75
CA ASN A 49 -14.48 11.01 8.42
C ASN A 49 -15.48 10.29 7.49
N THR A 50 -16.70 10.81 7.31
CA THR A 50 -17.66 10.27 6.34
C THR A 50 -17.48 10.87 4.95
N GLY A 51 -16.68 11.94 4.81
CA GLY A 51 -16.35 12.55 3.54
C GLY A 51 -15.53 11.61 2.66
N PHE A 52 -15.81 11.64 1.35
CA PHE A 52 -15.05 10.88 0.37
C PHE A 52 -13.73 11.54 0.06
N VAL A 53 -12.68 10.73 -0.08
CA VAL A 53 -11.36 11.22 -0.44
C VAL A 53 -11.26 11.47 -1.95
N GLU A 54 -10.53 12.51 -2.36
CA GLU A 54 -10.44 12.92 -3.76
C GLU A 54 -9.80 11.86 -4.66
N CYS A 55 -9.00 10.93 -4.13
CA CYS A 55 -8.44 9.84 -4.93
C CYS A 55 -9.45 8.78 -5.35
N ASN A 56 -10.67 8.77 -4.81
CA ASN A 56 -11.68 7.75 -5.11
C ASN A 56 -12.98 8.35 -5.67
N GLN A 57 -12.86 9.12 -6.75
CA GLN A 57 -13.96 9.96 -7.27
C GLN A 57 -15.15 9.17 -7.82
N VAL A 58 -14.93 7.94 -8.28
CA VAL A 58 -15.95 7.18 -9.01
C VAL A 58 -16.85 6.39 -8.07
N THR A 59 -16.26 5.61 -7.16
CA THR A 59 -17.01 4.76 -6.23
C THR A 59 -17.28 5.43 -4.88
N GLY A 60 -16.53 6.48 -4.54
CA GLY A 60 -16.66 7.20 -3.27
C GLY A 60 -16.19 6.35 -2.09
N LEU A 61 -14.99 6.62 -1.59
CA LEU A 61 -14.46 5.93 -0.41
C LEU A 61 -14.21 6.94 0.69
N SER A 62 -14.91 6.78 1.81
CA SER A 62 -14.77 7.65 2.97
C SER A 62 -13.55 7.29 3.80
N LEU A 63 -13.05 8.25 4.59
CA LEU A 63 -11.96 8.00 5.54
C LEU A 63 -12.30 6.86 6.52
N ASN A 64 -13.55 6.78 6.99
CA ASN A 64 -14.01 5.66 7.82
C ASN A 64 -13.92 4.31 7.11
N GLN A 65 -14.17 4.26 5.79
CA GLN A 65 -14.08 3.01 5.01
C GLN A 65 -12.62 2.65 4.71
N ILE A 66 -11.74 3.64 4.49
CA ILE A 66 -10.29 3.42 4.38
C ILE A 66 -9.74 2.89 5.71
N ASN A 67 -10.30 3.35 6.83
CA ASN A 67 -9.95 2.92 8.18
C ASN A 67 -8.43 3.01 8.46
N SER A 68 -7.82 4.13 8.05
CA SER A 68 -6.39 4.38 8.25
C SER A 68 -6.13 5.85 8.59
N ASN A 69 -5.27 6.07 9.57
CA ASN A 69 -4.74 7.39 9.92
C ASN A 69 -3.48 7.78 9.12
N ASN A 70 -3.10 6.97 8.12
CA ASN A 70 -1.93 7.20 7.29
C ASN A 70 -2.27 7.87 5.93
N VAL A 71 -3.51 8.29 5.73
CA VAL A 71 -3.91 9.06 4.55
C VAL A 71 -3.37 10.48 4.70
N VAL A 72 -2.81 10.99 3.62
CA VAL A 72 -2.35 12.37 3.50
C VAL A 72 -3.07 13.05 2.36
N ALA A 73 -3.50 14.28 2.60
CA ALA A 73 -3.97 15.18 1.57
C ALA A 73 -2.80 16.05 1.06
N MET A 74 -2.59 16.09 -0.25
CA MET A 74 -1.56 16.94 -0.88
C MET A 74 -2.18 18.12 -1.60
N ASN A 75 -1.36 19.03 -2.14
CA ASN A 75 -1.81 20.11 -3.03
C ASN A 75 -2.86 19.59 -4.05
N ARG A 76 -4.10 20.06 -3.89
CA ARG A 76 -5.25 19.60 -4.69
C ARG A 76 -5.08 19.84 -6.18
N THR A 77 -4.57 21.01 -6.59
CA THR A 77 -4.32 21.29 -8.02
C THR A 77 -3.32 20.33 -8.63
N LEU A 78 -2.26 20.00 -7.89
CA LEU A 78 -1.26 19.02 -8.34
C LEU A 78 -1.85 17.62 -8.40
N LEU A 79 -2.63 17.21 -7.38
CA LEU A 79 -3.32 15.92 -7.37
C LEU A 79 -4.25 15.77 -8.57
N ALA A 80 -5.12 16.77 -8.78
CA ALA A 80 -6.10 16.79 -9.87
C ALA A 80 -5.46 16.83 -11.28
N SER A 81 -4.20 17.26 -11.39
CA SER A 81 -3.48 17.22 -12.68
C SER A 81 -3.19 15.80 -13.15
N ASN A 82 -3.04 14.83 -12.22
CA ASN A 82 -2.77 13.42 -12.55
C ASN A 82 -3.01 12.52 -11.33
N PHE A 83 -4.24 12.02 -11.15
CA PHE A 83 -4.57 11.11 -10.06
C PHE A 83 -3.74 9.82 -10.08
N ALA A 84 -3.52 9.23 -11.26
CA ALA A 84 -2.74 8.00 -11.41
C ALA A 84 -1.28 8.14 -10.95
N LYS A 85 -0.72 9.36 -11.07
CA LYS A 85 0.63 9.65 -10.62
C LYS A 85 0.75 9.70 -9.10
N TYR A 86 -0.28 10.17 -8.38
CA TYR A 86 -0.14 10.51 -6.97
C TYR A 86 -0.97 9.64 -6.03
N CYS A 87 -2.20 9.30 -6.40
CA CYS A 87 -3.10 8.55 -5.53
C CYS A 87 -2.51 7.20 -5.12
N GLY A 88 -2.56 6.92 -3.83
CA GLY A 88 -2.02 5.70 -3.26
C GLY A 88 -0.52 5.68 -3.07
N LYS A 89 0.21 6.67 -3.60
CA LYS A 89 1.67 6.69 -3.55
C LYS A 89 2.17 6.99 -2.15
N LYS A 90 3.23 6.30 -1.79
CA LYS A 90 3.94 6.43 -0.52
C LYS A 90 4.48 7.85 -0.35
N VAL A 91 4.29 8.36 0.85
CA VAL A 91 4.86 9.62 1.29
C VAL A 91 5.75 9.34 2.50
N VAL A 92 7.01 9.76 2.38
CA VAL A 92 7.95 9.83 3.49
C VAL A 92 8.01 11.27 3.94
N VAL A 93 7.66 11.52 5.20
CA VAL A 93 7.64 12.86 5.79
C VAL A 93 8.81 12.97 6.76
N SER A 94 9.45 14.12 6.84
CA SER A 94 10.56 14.36 7.75
C SER A 94 10.32 15.62 8.58
N PHE A 95 10.68 15.54 9.85
CA PHE A 95 10.70 16.68 10.77
C PHE A 95 12.13 16.92 11.24
N ASN A 96 12.63 18.15 11.09
CA ASN A 96 14.05 18.48 11.33
C ASN A 96 15.04 17.53 10.62
N GLY A 97 14.68 17.08 9.41
CA GLY A 97 15.49 16.18 8.60
C GLY A 97 15.45 14.70 9.03
N VAL A 98 14.65 14.34 10.04
CA VAL A 98 14.46 12.95 10.48
C VAL A 98 13.18 12.40 9.85
N PRO A 99 13.25 11.33 9.03
CA PRO A 99 12.06 10.69 8.46
C PRO A 99 11.15 10.06 9.50
N SER A 100 9.84 10.10 9.26
CA SER A 100 8.83 9.37 10.02
C SER A 100 9.05 7.86 9.87
N SER A 101 8.84 7.11 10.95
CA SER A 101 8.85 5.65 10.93
C SER A 101 7.62 5.07 10.21
N THR A 102 6.49 5.77 10.30
CA THR A 102 5.24 5.41 9.63
C THR A 102 5.26 5.90 8.19
N PRO A 103 5.02 5.01 7.19
CA PRO A 103 4.77 5.44 5.83
C PRO A 103 3.34 5.95 5.68
N PHE A 104 3.20 7.08 5.01
CA PHE A 104 1.92 7.66 4.64
C PHE A 104 1.60 7.37 3.18
N PHE A 105 0.37 7.62 2.74
CA PHE A 105 0.01 7.57 1.33
C PHE A 105 -0.97 8.68 0.95
N ILE A 106 -0.86 9.15 -0.29
CA ILE A 106 -1.77 10.17 -0.83
C ILE A 106 -3.15 9.56 -1.01
N GLY A 107 -4.17 10.15 -0.39
CA GLY A 107 -5.56 9.78 -0.66
C GLY A 107 -6.47 10.95 -0.99
N ASP A 108 -6.06 12.18 -0.68
CA ASP A 108 -6.98 13.32 -0.73
C ASP A 108 -6.31 14.62 -1.21
N GLY A 109 -7.14 15.62 -1.49
CA GLY A 109 -6.70 16.96 -1.91
C GLY A 109 -6.88 18.01 -0.82
N CYS A 110 -5.80 18.72 -0.54
CA CYS A 110 -5.76 19.87 0.35
C CYS A 110 -5.82 21.17 -0.47
N GLU A 111 -6.93 21.89 -0.36
CA GLU A 111 -7.14 23.18 -1.04
C GLU A 111 -6.20 24.26 -0.50
N ARG A 112 -6.02 24.34 0.82
CA ARG A 112 -5.06 25.27 1.46
C ARG A 112 -3.63 25.04 0.99
N CYS A 113 -3.26 23.79 0.72
CA CYS A 113 -1.95 23.40 0.23
C CYS A 113 -1.74 23.75 -1.25
N ALA A 114 -2.82 24.09 -1.96
CA ALA A 114 -2.83 24.53 -3.34
C ALA A 114 -2.77 26.06 -3.48
N THR A 115 -3.00 26.80 -2.40
CA THR A 115 -2.99 28.27 -2.40
C THR A 115 -1.70 28.83 -1.79
N GLY A 116 -1.34 30.04 -2.23
CA GLY A 116 -0.12 30.72 -1.78
C GLY A 116 1.16 30.29 -2.53
N PRO A 117 2.30 30.94 -2.25
CA PRO A 117 3.57 30.63 -2.92
C PRO A 117 4.10 29.25 -2.52
N SER A 118 4.51 28.42 -3.48
CA SER A 118 5.12 27.10 -3.22
C SER A 118 6.46 27.17 -2.47
N THR A 119 7.05 28.36 -2.33
CA THR A 119 8.30 28.63 -1.62
C THR A 119 8.08 29.32 -0.28
N ALA A 120 6.84 29.43 0.20
CA ALA A 120 6.56 30.09 1.47
C ALA A 120 7.22 29.32 2.62
N SER A 121 8.01 30.05 3.42
CA SER A 121 8.69 29.55 4.63
C SER A 121 8.04 30.04 5.92
N VAL A 122 6.88 30.69 5.82
CA VAL A 122 6.09 31.18 6.96
C VAL A 122 4.68 30.61 6.82
N TRP A 123 4.16 30.06 7.91
CA TRP A 123 2.82 29.50 7.96
C TRP A 123 1.77 30.56 7.62
N ASN A 124 0.80 30.19 6.80
CA ASN A 124 -0.37 31.01 6.51
C ASN A 124 -1.61 30.12 6.43
N PRO A 125 -2.62 30.36 7.29
CA PRO A 125 -3.84 29.54 7.32
C PRO A 125 -4.66 29.63 6.03
N ASN A 126 -4.47 30.67 5.21
CA ASN A 126 -5.18 30.85 3.94
C ASN A 126 -4.47 30.22 2.73
N GLY A 127 -3.21 29.80 2.90
CA GLY A 127 -2.44 29.22 1.80
C GLY A 127 -0.94 29.13 2.04
N ALA A 128 -0.42 27.91 2.08
CA ALA A 128 0.99 27.62 2.23
C ALA A 128 1.29 26.19 1.72
N PRO A 129 2.48 25.90 1.17
CA PRO A 129 2.83 24.55 0.73
C PRO A 129 2.78 23.60 1.92
N GLY A 130 2.34 22.37 1.71
CA GLY A 130 2.16 21.45 2.82
C GLY A 130 1.37 20.20 2.48
N LEU A 131 1.07 19.47 3.55
CA LEU A 131 0.32 18.22 3.57
C LEU A 131 -0.66 18.27 4.74
N ASP A 132 -1.87 17.74 4.56
CA ASP A 132 -2.83 17.55 5.67
C ASP A 132 -2.90 16.08 6.05
N PHE A 133 -2.78 15.79 7.34
CA PHE A 133 -2.70 14.46 7.93
C PHE A 133 -3.96 14.13 8.73
N SER A 134 -4.00 12.91 9.26
CA SER A 134 -4.79 12.68 10.48
C SER A 134 -4.14 13.37 11.68
N LEU A 135 -4.91 13.63 12.74
CA LEU A 135 -4.37 14.17 13.99
C LEU A 135 -3.26 13.27 14.56
N SER A 136 -3.54 11.98 14.75
CA SER A 136 -2.55 11.01 15.24
C SER A 136 -1.39 10.79 14.28
N GLY A 137 -1.59 10.97 12.97
CA GLY A 137 -0.53 10.93 11.97
C GLY A 137 0.45 12.10 12.12
N LEU A 138 -0.08 13.32 12.31
CA LEU A 138 0.76 14.50 12.57
C LEU A 138 1.45 14.42 13.93
N ASP A 139 0.72 14.03 14.98
CA ASP A 139 1.29 13.86 16.33
C ASP A 139 2.32 12.73 16.39
N GLY A 140 2.19 11.71 15.54
CA GLY A 140 3.18 10.65 15.36
C GLY A 140 4.49 11.12 14.73
N ILE A 141 4.49 12.23 14.00
CA ILE A 141 5.69 12.89 13.49
C ILE A 141 6.33 13.74 14.60
N ASN A 142 5.52 14.55 15.28
CA ASN A 142 5.92 15.31 16.46
C ASN A 142 4.71 15.58 17.35
N SER A 143 4.82 15.29 18.65
CA SER A 143 3.72 15.38 19.61
C SER A 143 3.13 16.79 19.83
N ASN A 144 3.69 17.82 19.19
CA ASN A 144 3.14 19.18 19.25
C ASN A 144 2.13 19.48 18.14
N GLY A 145 1.81 18.55 17.25
CA GLY A 145 0.90 18.76 16.12
C GLY A 145 -0.45 19.36 16.54
N CYS A 146 -1.08 18.78 17.57
CA CYS A 146 -2.29 19.32 18.17
C CYS A 146 -2.15 20.78 18.65
N PHE A 147 -1.18 21.05 19.52
CA PHE A 147 -1.05 22.35 20.20
C PHE A 147 -0.58 23.47 19.25
N ALA A 148 0.36 23.16 18.37
CA ALA A 148 0.89 24.14 17.41
C ALA A 148 -0.08 24.37 16.23
N GLY A 149 -0.97 23.42 15.97
CA GLY A 149 -1.88 23.45 14.82
C GLY A 149 -1.19 23.19 13.47
N HIS A 150 0.15 23.28 13.41
CA HIS A 150 0.96 22.93 12.26
C HIS A 150 2.38 22.49 12.68
N LEU A 151 3.09 21.80 11.78
CA LEU A 151 4.51 21.45 11.91
C LEU A 151 5.29 21.84 10.64
N ASP A 152 6.53 22.31 10.80
CA ASP A 152 7.43 22.52 9.67
C ASP A 152 8.00 21.17 9.23
N ILE A 153 7.71 20.76 8.00
CA ILE A 153 8.06 19.44 7.46
C ILE A 153 8.75 19.54 6.10
N SER A 154 9.43 18.46 5.74
CA SER A 154 9.72 18.13 4.35
C SER A 154 9.11 16.78 3.99
N TRP A 155 8.91 16.53 2.70
CA TRP A 155 8.37 15.26 2.24
C TRP A 155 8.94 14.83 0.89
N GLN A 156 8.87 13.53 0.65
CA GLN A 156 9.09 12.90 -0.64
C GLN A 156 7.91 11.98 -0.94
N ILE A 157 7.36 12.12 -2.14
CA ILE A 157 6.40 11.17 -2.71
C ILE A 157 7.21 10.21 -3.57
N LEU A 158 7.14 8.92 -3.23
CA LEU A 158 7.87 7.85 -3.90
C LEU A 158 6.95 7.14 -4.88
N ASP A 159 7.49 6.62 -5.98
CA ASP A 159 6.77 5.75 -6.92
C ASP A 159 6.56 4.33 -6.37
N GLU A 160 6.03 4.25 -5.15
CA GLU A 160 5.62 3.01 -4.49
C GLU A 160 4.16 3.19 -4.12
N THR A 161 3.28 2.31 -4.61
CA THR A 161 1.86 2.36 -4.25
C THR A 161 1.64 1.58 -2.96
N LEU A 162 1.04 2.22 -1.95
CA LEU A 162 0.64 1.60 -0.68
C LEU A 162 -0.87 1.37 -0.58
N TYR A 163 -1.65 2.06 -1.42
CA TYR A 163 -3.11 1.92 -1.44
C TYR A 163 -3.64 2.05 -2.86
N ASN A 164 -4.48 1.12 -3.30
CA ASN A 164 -5.14 1.21 -4.59
C ASN A 164 -6.43 2.01 -4.46
N PHE A 165 -6.58 3.03 -5.29
CA PHE A 165 -7.79 3.82 -5.42
C PHE A 165 -8.37 3.67 -6.82
N ASP A 166 -9.70 3.68 -6.91
CA ASP A 166 -10.40 3.79 -8.18
C ASP A 166 -10.35 5.24 -8.68
N THR A 167 -9.26 5.53 -9.38
CA THR A 167 -8.95 6.85 -9.91
C THR A 167 -9.45 7.06 -11.34
N ASN A 168 -9.82 5.99 -12.07
CA ASN A 168 -10.03 6.05 -13.51
C ASN A 168 -11.13 5.12 -14.08
N ALA A 169 -11.69 4.16 -13.32
CA ALA A 169 -12.76 3.29 -13.83
C ALA A 169 -13.44 2.44 -12.72
N PRO A 170 -14.79 2.43 -12.64
CA PRO A 170 -15.52 1.61 -11.67
C PRO A 170 -15.06 0.15 -11.68
N GLY A 171 -14.73 -0.39 -10.50
CA GLY A 171 -14.40 -1.82 -10.34
C GLY A 171 -12.92 -2.17 -10.32
N GLN A 172 -12.01 -1.18 -10.27
CA GLN A 172 -10.63 -1.43 -9.87
C GLN A 172 -10.53 -1.81 -8.38
N PRO A 173 -9.50 -2.56 -7.95
CA PRO A 173 -9.31 -2.87 -6.53
C PRO A 173 -9.18 -1.61 -5.68
N ASN A 174 -9.90 -1.55 -4.57
CA ASN A 174 -9.76 -0.52 -3.55
C ASN A 174 -9.20 -1.15 -2.26
N GLY A 175 -8.08 -0.64 -1.74
CA GLY A 175 -7.52 -1.16 -0.50
C GLY A 175 -5.99 -1.06 -0.39
N PRO A 176 -5.44 -1.40 0.79
CA PRO A 176 -3.98 -1.46 0.98
C PRO A 176 -3.31 -2.40 -0.03
N VAL A 177 -2.12 -2.02 -0.49
CA VAL A 177 -1.22 -2.92 -1.21
C VAL A 177 -0.49 -3.75 -0.15
N ASN A 178 -0.77 -5.05 -0.08
CA ASN A 178 0.10 -5.95 0.70
C ASN A 178 1.47 -5.98 0.01
N GLY A 179 2.52 -5.79 0.80
CA GLY A 179 3.84 -5.39 0.32
C GLY A 179 4.50 -6.39 -0.61
N GLY A 180 4.43 -6.10 -1.91
CA GLY A 180 5.17 -6.81 -2.94
C GLY A 180 4.93 -6.12 -4.27
N GLY A 181 5.86 -5.25 -4.67
CA GLY A 181 5.73 -4.42 -5.87
C GLY A 181 5.25 -5.22 -7.07
N SER A 182 4.21 -4.73 -7.74
CA SER A 182 3.73 -5.34 -8.96
C SER A 182 3.27 -4.28 -9.96
N ASN A 183 3.81 -4.46 -11.16
CA ASN A 183 3.29 -4.02 -12.45
C ASN A 183 1.76 -4.29 -12.53
N PRO A 184 0.97 -3.51 -13.29
CA PRO A 184 -0.48 -3.54 -13.21
C PRO A 184 -1.04 -4.77 -13.95
N GLY A 185 -1.85 -5.57 -13.25
CA GLY A 185 -2.43 -6.77 -13.82
C GLY A 185 -3.49 -7.44 -12.95
N ASN A 186 -4.64 -6.79 -12.82
CA ASN A 186 -5.98 -7.37 -12.83
C ASN A 186 -6.17 -8.84 -12.37
N GLY A 187 -6.84 -9.05 -11.23
CA GLY A 187 -7.47 -10.33 -10.90
C GLY A 187 -7.70 -10.55 -9.42
N GLY A 188 -8.86 -10.10 -8.91
CA GLY A 188 -9.33 -10.37 -7.55
C GLY A 188 -9.72 -11.84 -7.33
N GLY A 189 -8.71 -12.71 -7.26
CA GLY A 189 -8.82 -14.07 -6.74
C GLY A 189 -7.94 -14.21 -5.50
N THR A 190 -8.48 -14.76 -4.41
CA THR A 190 -7.68 -15.20 -3.27
C THR A 190 -6.75 -16.31 -3.75
N CYS A 191 -5.47 -15.99 -3.87
CA CYS A 191 -4.41 -16.92 -4.22
C CYS A 191 -3.83 -17.53 -2.94
N SER A 192 -3.38 -18.78 -3.02
CA SER A 192 -2.70 -19.46 -1.91
C SER A 192 -1.30 -18.89 -1.64
N TRP A 193 -0.71 -18.21 -2.64
CA TRP A 193 0.58 -17.54 -2.53
C TRP A 193 0.64 -16.24 -3.36
N GLU A 194 1.43 -15.28 -2.91
CA GLU A 194 1.56 -13.96 -3.54
C GLU A 194 2.36 -14.04 -4.85
N GLY A 195 1.92 -13.34 -5.90
CA GLY A 195 2.65 -13.24 -7.18
C GLY A 195 2.29 -14.27 -8.26
N HIS A 196 1.36 -15.19 -7.99
CA HIS A 196 0.97 -16.27 -8.91
C HIS A 196 -0.56 -16.31 -9.12
N CYS A 197 -1.27 -15.21 -8.84
CA CYS A 197 -2.71 -15.13 -8.98
C CYS A 197 -3.15 -14.95 -10.43
N GLN A 198 -4.47 -14.98 -10.68
CA GLN A 198 -5.03 -14.57 -11.96
C GLN A 198 -4.46 -13.21 -12.38
N GLY A 199 -3.89 -13.13 -13.58
CA GLY A 199 -3.22 -11.93 -14.11
C GLY A 199 -1.70 -11.90 -13.90
N ALA A 200 -1.14 -12.76 -13.05
CA ALA A 200 0.31 -12.86 -12.84
C ALA A 200 1.02 -13.42 -14.08
N THR A 201 2.28 -13.05 -14.29
CA THR A 201 3.12 -13.65 -15.32
C THR A 201 3.53 -15.07 -14.93
N CYS A 202 3.49 -15.99 -15.88
CA CYS A 202 3.83 -17.40 -15.67
C CYS A 202 4.64 -17.95 -16.85
N SER A 203 5.40 -19.01 -16.61
CA SER A 203 6.09 -19.79 -17.65
C SER A 203 5.49 -21.19 -17.78
N THR A 204 4.98 -21.76 -16.69
CA THR A 204 4.27 -23.05 -16.62
C THR A 204 3.03 -22.94 -15.73
N ASP A 205 2.14 -23.94 -15.78
CA ASP A 205 0.91 -23.96 -14.97
C ASP A 205 1.18 -23.92 -13.46
N ASP A 206 2.32 -24.49 -13.02
CA ASP A 206 2.76 -24.46 -11.61
C ASP A 206 3.14 -23.06 -11.10
N ASP A 207 3.34 -22.09 -12.00
CA ASP A 207 3.55 -20.69 -11.65
C ASP A 207 2.22 -19.97 -11.35
N CYS A 208 1.09 -20.69 -11.32
CA CYS A 208 -0.22 -20.16 -11.05
C CYS A 208 -0.84 -20.83 -9.81
N SER A 209 -1.43 -20.03 -8.94
CA SER A 209 -2.26 -20.54 -7.85
C SER A 209 -3.51 -21.19 -8.43
N ASP A 210 -3.89 -22.32 -7.87
CA ASP A 210 -5.20 -22.89 -8.12
C ASP A 210 -6.31 -21.85 -7.86
N PRO A 211 -7.33 -21.78 -8.74
CA PRO A 211 -7.67 -22.72 -9.81
C PRO A 211 -7.11 -22.33 -11.21
N TRP A 212 -6.09 -21.48 -11.28
CA TRP A 212 -5.64 -20.85 -12.53
C TRP A 212 -4.55 -21.67 -13.22
N GLY A 213 -4.60 -21.77 -14.55
CA GLY A 213 -3.50 -22.28 -15.38
C GLY A 213 -2.71 -21.16 -16.05
N CYS A 214 -1.53 -21.48 -16.59
CA CYS A 214 -0.70 -20.54 -17.31
C CYS A 214 -1.09 -20.47 -18.79
N VAL A 215 -1.80 -19.41 -19.16
CA VAL A 215 -2.33 -19.23 -20.51
C VAL A 215 -1.68 -18.01 -21.16
N ASN A 216 -0.91 -18.25 -22.23
CA ASN A 216 -0.15 -17.21 -22.95
C ASN A 216 0.79 -16.39 -22.06
N GLY A 217 1.44 -17.06 -21.09
CA GLY A 217 2.38 -16.43 -20.17
C GLY A 217 1.73 -15.60 -19.07
N ILE A 218 0.40 -15.71 -18.90
CA ILE A 218 -0.37 -15.07 -17.85
C ILE A 218 -1.27 -16.11 -17.16
N CYS A 219 -1.32 -16.11 -15.83
CA CYS A 219 -2.22 -16.95 -15.06
C CYS A 219 -3.67 -16.57 -15.36
N GLY A 220 -4.42 -17.47 -15.99
CA GLY A 220 -5.76 -17.17 -16.47
C GLY A 220 -6.45 -18.39 -17.09
N GLY A 221 -7.78 -18.36 -17.07
CA GLY A 221 -8.59 -19.54 -17.41
C GLY A 221 -8.65 -20.52 -16.25
N SER A 222 -9.84 -20.97 -15.89
CA SER A 222 -9.98 -22.08 -14.94
C SER A 222 -9.41 -23.33 -15.59
N SER A 223 -8.40 -23.92 -14.97
CA SER A 223 -7.99 -25.28 -15.24
C SER A 223 -9.22 -26.17 -15.04
N SER A 224 -9.88 -26.52 -16.15
CA SER A 224 -10.96 -27.49 -16.14
C SER A 224 -10.32 -28.86 -15.96
N GLY A 225 -9.95 -29.18 -14.72
CA GLY A 225 -9.49 -30.49 -14.28
C GLY A 225 -9.95 -30.68 -12.84
N GLY A 226 -10.99 -31.50 -12.64
CA GLY A 226 -11.54 -31.84 -11.32
C GLY A 226 -10.48 -32.34 -10.35
N SER A 227 -10.69 -32.35 -9.03
CA SER A 227 -11.88 -32.82 -8.34
C SER A 227 -11.78 -32.48 -6.86
N THR A 228 -12.91 -32.15 -6.23
CA THR A 228 -13.25 -32.32 -4.79
C THR A 228 -12.38 -31.66 -3.70
N PRO A 229 -12.99 -31.02 -2.69
CA PRO A 229 -12.27 -30.30 -1.64
C PRO A 229 -11.50 -31.28 -0.73
N PRO A 230 -10.24 -31.00 -0.35
CA PRO A 230 -9.55 -31.86 0.62
C PRO A 230 -10.08 -31.60 2.03
N PRO A 231 -10.47 -32.66 2.78
CA PRO A 231 -10.60 -32.57 4.21
C PRO A 231 -9.24 -32.78 4.91
N THR A 232 -9.00 -31.93 5.91
CA THR A 232 -8.24 -32.15 7.16
C THR A 232 -6.81 -32.71 7.09
N THR A 233 -5.85 -31.79 7.25
CA THR A 233 -4.50 -31.90 7.86
C THR A 233 -3.85 -33.29 7.86
N CYS A 234 -3.08 -33.57 6.81
CA CYS A 234 -2.03 -34.58 6.86
C CYS A 234 -0.70 -33.90 7.18
N SER A 235 0.25 -34.64 7.76
CA SER A 235 1.56 -34.08 8.12
C SER A 235 2.30 -33.48 6.91
N TRP A 236 2.16 -34.09 5.72
CA TRP A 236 2.73 -33.59 4.46
C TRP A 236 1.67 -33.40 3.37
N GLU A 237 1.67 -32.20 2.78
CA GLU A 237 0.79 -31.85 1.66
C GLU A 237 1.10 -32.72 0.44
N GLY A 238 0.07 -33.23 -0.23
CA GLY A 238 0.21 -34.11 -1.39
C GLY A 238 0.40 -35.60 -1.09
N HIS A 239 0.51 -36.01 0.18
CA HIS A 239 0.68 -37.41 0.62
C HIS A 239 -0.47 -37.91 1.52
N CYS A 240 -1.63 -37.25 1.43
CA CYS A 240 -2.82 -37.55 2.20
C CYS A 240 -3.65 -38.72 1.64
N ILE A 241 -4.73 -39.10 2.33
CA ILE A 241 -5.67 -40.11 1.81
C ILE A 241 -6.17 -39.71 0.40
N GLY A 242 -6.01 -40.61 -0.58
CA GLY A 242 -6.31 -40.37 -2.00
C GLY A 242 -5.18 -39.76 -2.84
N ALA A 243 -4.04 -39.40 -2.23
CA ALA A 243 -2.82 -39.04 -2.95
C ALA A 243 -2.27 -40.22 -3.75
N SER A 244 -1.55 -39.94 -4.84
CA SER A 244 -0.86 -40.98 -5.63
C SER A 244 0.40 -41.47 -4.90
N CYS A 245 0.64 -42.77 -4.90
CA CYS A 245 1.80 -43.39 -4.25
C CYS A 245 2.38 -44.51 -5.11
N GLY A 246 3.70 -44.73 -5.02
CA GLY A 246 4.38 -45.89 -5.59
C GLY A 246 4.71 -46.96 -4.56
N SER A 247 4.82 -46.56 -3.29
CA SER A 247 5.16 -47.37 -2.13
C SER A 247 4.53 -46.79 -0.86
N ASP A 248 4.55 -47.53 0.26
CA ASP A 248 3.98 -47.08 1.53
C ASP A 248 4.66 -45.81 2.08
N ASP A 249 5.94 -45.58 1.75
CA ASP A 249 6.69 -44.38 2.17
C ASP A 249 6.24 -43.09 1.46
N ASP A 250 5.42 -43.20 0.41
CA ASP A 250 4.84 -42.06 -0.30
C ASP A 250 3.52 -41.58 0.36
N CYS A 251 3.18 -42.09 1.55
CA CYS A 251 1.96 -41.74 2.27
C CYS A 251 2.28 -41.10 3.63
N SER A 252 1.54 -40.05 3.99
CA SER A 252 1.67 -39.34 5.26
C SER A 252 1.08 -40.15 6.41
N ASP A 253 1.61 -39.93 7.61
CA ASP A 253 1.11 -40.49 8.87
C ASP A 253 1.06 -42.03 8.84
N ASP A 254 -0.05 -42.64 9.26
CA ASP A 254 -0.21 -44.10 9.32
C ASP A 254 -0.86 -44.69 8.05
N PHE A 255 -0.88 -43.96 6.92
CA PHE A 255 -1.49 -44.43 5.68
C PHE A 255 -0.58 -45.39 4.89
N THR A 256 -1.18 -46.25 4.07
CA THR A 256 -0.45 -47.23 3.21
C THR A 256 -0.83 -47.06 1.75
N CYS A 257 0.06 -47.46 0.84
CA CYS A 257 -0.14 -47.35 -0.58
C CYS A 257 -0.95 -48.52 -1.12
N LYS A 258 -2.25 -48.29 -1.36
CA LYS A 258 -3.17 -49.29 -1.90
C LYS A 258 -3.60 -48.91 -3.31
N SER A 259 -3.29 -49.77 -4.27
CA SER A 259 -3.65 -49.58 -5.69
C SER A 259 -3.18 -48.24 -6.27
N GLY A 260 -1.97 -47.82 -5.89
CA GLY A 260 -1.38 -46.56 -6.32
C GLY A 260 -1.97 -45.32 -5.64
N LYS A 261 -2.75 -45.49 -4.56
CA LYS A 261 -3.35 -44.41 -3.77
C LYS A 261 -3.15 -44.60 -2.26
N CYS A 262 -2.86 -43.53 -1.54
CA CYS A 262 -2.77 -43.57 -0.07
C CYS A 262 -4.15 -43.84 0.54
N ALA A 263 -4.23 -44.84 1.40
CA ALA A 263 -5.46 -45.28 2.05
C ALA A 263 -5.17 -45.76 3.48
N ASN A 264 -6.23 -45.96 4.26
CA ASN A 264 -6.08 -46.60 5.58
C ASN A 264 -5.49 -48.02 5.43
N PRO A 265 -4.67 -48.47 6.41
CA PRO A 265 -4.07 -49.81 6.46
C PRO A 265 -5.01 -50.98 6.19
#